data_AF-A0A358IF50-F1
#
_entry.id   AF-A0A358IF50-F1
#
_cell.length_a   1.000
_cell.length_b   1.000
_cell.length_c   1.000
_cell.angle_alpha   90.00
_cell.angle_beta   90.00
_cell.angle_gamma   90.00
#
_symmetry.space_group_name_H-M   'P 1'
#
loop_
_entity.id
_entity.type
_entity.pdbx_description
1 polymer ?
#
loop_
_entity_poly.entity_id
_entity_poly.type
_entity_poly.pdbx_seq_one_letter_code
_entity_poly.pdbx_strand_id
1 'polypeptide(L)'
;ERWSQDSVKARHILLPIARTDESEIQLLTLADSLEDLGEEMALDQAASLAGLTSTELDIAQNFPFLPGAGQVSEGADWAFEEASPGDVSPVFETSTAFYSLELISSEPEGILPIEDAKAAIESTLLFDAKMNQAQMDAQELVALVRGGSVLSNAAANLELDVRMSGPFSRSDFVAGIGRQNAAIGAAFGLGLGEVSEVVPTPANVYVIEVLTRTDADSTAWLAQLTEQRQSAISIRQQARLGEWIEALRASADIRDRRDVVLAPVDEDAIPQMPMLF
;
A
#
# COMPACT_ATOMS: atom_id res chain seq x y z
N GLU A 1 4.06 3.29 -15.57
CA GLU A 1 5.40 2.66 -15.42
C GLU A 1 5.46 1.22 -15.93
N ARG A 2 4.34 0.47 -15.99
CA ARG A 2 4.29 -0.93 -16.44
C ARG A 2 4.94 -1.24 -17.80
N TRP A 3 4.89 -0.35 -18.79
CA TRP A 3 5.47 -0.57 -20.12
C TRP A 3 6.91 -0.07 -20.30
N SER A 4 7.49 0.56 -19.28
CA SER A 4 8.89 0.99 -19.38
C SER A 4 9.90 -0.16 -19.29
N GLN A 5 9.43 -1.39 -19.04
CA GLN A 5 10.25 -2.58 -18.77
C GLN A 5 9.51 -3.85 -19.19
N ASP A 6 10.21 -4.98 -19.18
CA ASP A 6 9.63 -6.29 -19.47
C ASP A 6 8.57 -6.64 -18.41
N SER A 7 7.48 -7.26 -18.87
CA SER A 7 6.43 -7.80 -17.98
C SER A 7 5.97 -9.17 -18.44
N VAL A 8 5.59 -10.03 -17.49
CA VAL A 8 5.04 -11.36 -17.79
C VAL A 8 3.65 -11.50 -17.19
N LYS A 9 2.77 -12.19 -17.91
CA LYS A 9 1.52 -12.68 -17.36
C LYS A 9 1.76 -14.09 -16.85
N ALA A 10 1.50 -14.32 -15.57
CA ALA A 10 1.73 -15.59 -14.92
C ALA A 10 0.49 -16.04 -14.14
N ARG A 11 0.37 -17.35 -13.97
CA ARG A 11 -0.54 -17.95 -12.99
C ARG A 11 0.28 -18.40 -11.80
N HIS A 12 -0.24 -18.19 -10.59
CA HIS A 12 0.44 -18.62 -9.36
C HIS A 12 -0.49 -19.40 -8.43
N ILE A 13 0.12 -20.22 -7.57
CA ILE A 13 -0.53 -20.86 -6.42
C ILE A 13 0.22 -20.43 -5.16
N LEU A 14 -0.53 -20.17 -4.08
CA LEU A 14 0.03 -19.77 -2.79
C LEU A 14 -0.21 -20.83 -1.73
N LEU A 15 0.86 -21.25 -1.06
CA LEU A 15 0.83 -22.09 0.13
C LEU A 15 1.28 -21.27 1.36
N PRO A 16 0.35 -20.67 2.12
CA PRO A 16 0.70 -19.78 3.22
C PRO A 16 1.30 -20.55 4.41
N ILE A 17 2.37 -20.01 5.00
CA ILE A 17 3.03 -20.63 6.16
C ILE A 17 2.15 -20.48 7.42
N ALA A 18 1.57 -21.57 7.90
CA ALA A 18 0.93 -21.65 9.22
C ALA A 18 1.93 -22.21 10.24
N ARG A 19 2.13 -21.53 11.38
CA ARG A 19 3.06 -21.96 12.44
C ARG A 19 2.36 -22.85 13.48
N THR A 20 2.26 -24.14 13.19
CA THR A 20 1.98 -25.22 14.17
C THR A 20 2.85 -26.44 13.85
N ASP A 21 3.19 -27.26 14.84
CA ASP A 21 4.15 -28.37 14.64
C ASP A 21 3.63 -29.46 13.67
N GLU A 22 2.31 -29.65 13.58
CA GLU A 22 1.66 -30.55 12.59
C GLU A 22 1.53 -29.91 11.19
N SER A 23 1.60 -28.58 11.07
CA SER A 23 1.36 -27.89 9.80
C SER A 23 2.61 -27.74 8.92
N GLU A 24 3.81 -27.80 9.46
CA GLU A 24 5.04 -27.64 8.67
C GLU A 24 5.29 -28.85 7.75
N ILE A 25 5.18 -30.08 8.27
CA ILE A 25 5.33 -31.30 7.45
C ILE A 25 4.25 -31.37 6.38
N GLN A 26 3.00 -31.02 6.71
CA GLN A 26 1.90 -30.99 5.75
C GLN A 26 2.13 -29.95 4.65
N LEU A 27 2.66 -28.77 5.00
CA LEU A 27 2.98 -27.70 4.07
C LEU A 27 4.09 -28.12 3.10
N LEU A 28 5.18 -28.70 3.61
CA LEU A 28 6.29 -29.20 2.78
C LEU A 28 5.84 -30.35 1.87
N THR A 29 5.06 -31.30 2.40
CA THR A 29 4.49 -32.39 1.59
C THR A 29 3.61 -31.85 0.46
N LEU A 30 2.86 -30.77 0.72
CA LEU A 30 2.00 -30.14 -0.27
C LEU A 30 2.82 -29.34 -1.30
N ALA A 31 3.91 -28.72 -0.90
CA ALA A 31 4.87 -28.08 -1.80
C ALA A 31 5.54 -29.11 -2.73
N ASP A 32 6.07 -30.21 -2.18
CA ASP A 32 6.67 -31.31 -2.96
C ASP A 32 5.65 -31.91 -3.94
N SER A 33 4.43 -32.18 -3.46
CA SER A 33 3.34 -32.65 -4.30
C SER A 33 2.99 -31.67 -5.42
N LEU A 34 3.07 -30.36 -5.17
CA LEU A 34 2.80 -29.36 -6.19
C LEU A 34 3.92 -29.29 -7.23
N GLU A 35 5.17 -29.45 -6.80
CA GLU A 35 6.33 -29.52 -7.67
C GLU A 35 6.22 -30.73 -8.62
N ASP A 36 6.02 -31.92 -8.08
CA ASP A 36 5.85 -33.16 -8.86
C ASP A 36 4.72 -33.04 -9.89
N LEU A 37 3.57 -32.49 -9.48
CA LEU A 37 2.43 -32.29 -10.39
C LEU A 37 2.76 -31.24 -11.46
N GLY A 38 3.44 -30.15 -11.09
CA GLY A 38 3.81 -29.06 -12.00
C GLY A 38 4.77 -29.49 -13.10
N GLU A 39 5.60 -30.50 -12.87
CA GLU A 39 6.45 -31.10 -13.92
C GLU A 39 5.64 -31.83 -15.00
N GLU A 40 4.47 -32.37 -14.66
CA GLU A 40 3.68 -33.22 -15.55
C GLU A 40 2.48 -32.51 -16.20
N MET A 41 2.01 -31.39 -15.64
CA MET A 41 0.79 -30.72 -16.09
C MET A 41 0.78 -29.21 -15.85
N ALA A 42 -0.16 -28.53 -16.49
CA ALA A 42 -0.37 -27.10 -16.29
C ALA A 42 -0.73 -26.78 -14.82
N LEU A 43 -0.26 -25.64 -14.32
CA LEU A 43 -0.33 -25.28 -12.91
C LEU A 43 -1.77 -25.25 -12.37
N ASP A 44 -2.77 -24.87 -13.19
CA ASP A 44 -4.18 -24.90 -12.77
C ASP A 44 -4.72 -26.31 -12.50
N GLN A 45 -4.23 -27.31 -13.25
CA GLN A 45 -4.58 -28.71 -13.06
C GLN A 45 -3.87 -29.27 -11.81
N ALA A 46 -2.58 -28.95 -11.66
CA ALA A 46 -1.80 -29.29 -10.46
C ALA A 46 -2.45 -28.70 -9.20
N ALA A 47 -2.87 -27.43 -9.25
CA ALA A 47 -3.61 -26.76 -8.17
C ALA A 47 -4.86 -27.56 -7.78
N SER A 48 -5.68 -27.89 -8.78
CA SER A 48 -6.96 -28.56 -8.57
C SER A 48 -6.79 -29.95 -7.93
N LEU A 49 -5.77 -30.71 -8.35
CA LEU A 49 -5.46 -32.03 -7.78
C LEU A 49 -4.90 -31.93 -6.36
N ALA A 50 -4.12 -30.89 -6.07
CA ALA A 50 -3.60 -30.59 -4.74
C ALA A 50 -4.63 -29.92 -3.80
N GLY A 51 -5.86 -29.64 -4.28
CA GLY A 51 -6.90 -28.96 -3.50
C GLY A 51 -6.66 -27.45 -3.31
N LEU A 52 -5.89 -26.84 -4.21
CA LEU A 52 -5.50 -25.43 -4.22
C LEU A 52 -6.21 -24.67 -5.34
N THR A 53 -6.04 -23.35 -5.35
CA THR A 53 -6.58 -22.48 -6.42
C THR A 53 -5.45 -21.68 -7.04
N SER A 54 -5.46 -21.59 -8.36
CA SER A 54 -4.51 -20.78 -9.12
C SER A 54 -5.10 -19.39 -9.41
N THR A 55 -4.26 -18.36 -9.56
CA THR A 55 -4.69 -17.00 -9.92
C THR A 55 -3.79 -16.39 -10.98
N GLU A 56 -4.38 -15.82 -12.03
CA GLU A 56 -3.66 -15.08 -13.07
C GLU A 56 -3.40 -13.63 -12.65
N LEU A 57 -2.17 -13.17 -12.88
CA LEU A 57 -1.77 -11.77 -12.68
C LEU A 57 -0.61 -11.40 -13.60
N ASP A 58 -0.28 -10.12 -13.64
CA ASP A 58 0.89 -9.60 -14.34
C ASP A 58 2.01 -9.27 -13.34
N ILE A 59 3.22 -9.77 -13.61
CA ILE A 59 4.45 -9.51 -12.86
C ILE A 59 5.32 -8.56 -13.68
N ALA A 60 5.78 -7.46 -13.08
CA ALA A 60 6.71 -6.52 -13.69
C ALA A 60 8.14 -6.78 -13.20
N GLN A 61 9.13 -6.68 -14.09
CA GLN A 61 10.53 -7.00 -13.76
C GLN A 61 11.13 -6.15 -12.62
N ASN A 62 10.76 -4.87 -12.52
CA ASN A 62 11.26 -3.98 -11.47
C ASN A 62 10.60 -4.14 -10.10
N PHE A 63 9.40 -4.71 -10.04
CA PHE A 63 8.68 -4.92 -8.80
C PHE A 63 7.89 -6.24 -8.86
N PRO A 64 8.60 -7.38 -8.81
CA PRO A 64 7.97 -8.67 -8.88
C PRO A 64 7.28 -8.98 -7.55
N PHE A 65 5.95 -8.88 -7.53
CA PHE A 65 5.15 -9.01 -6.31
C PHE A 65 3.92 -9.87 -6.54
N LEU A 66 3.69 -10.85 -5.65
CA LEU A 66 2.45 -11.62 -5.59
C LEU A 66 1.69 -11.29 -4.30
N PRO A 67 0.37 -11.02 -4.38
CA PRO A 67 -0.47 -10.94 -3.20
C PRO A 67 -0.36 -12.21 -2.35
N GLY A 68 0.08 -12.07 -1.11
CA GLY A 68 0.22 -13.18 -0.16
C GLY A 68 1.59 -13.85 -0.11
N ALA A 69 2.38 -13.84 -1.19
CA ALA A 69 3.79 -14.28 -1.16
C ALA A 69 4.78 -13.10 -0.94
N GLY A 70 4.37 -11.87 -1.24
CA GLY A 70 5.24 -10.71 -1.13
C GLY A 70 6.13 -10.55 -2.37
N GLN A 71 7.39 -10.14 -2.18
CA GLN A 71 8.36 -10.02 -3.27
C GLN A 71 8.82 -11.41 -3.73
N VAL A 72 8.82 -11.63 -5.04
CA VAL A 72 9.07 -12.93 -5.67
C VAL A 72 10.18 -12.83 -6.72
N SER A 73 11.33 -12.26 -6.33
CA SER A 73 12.44 -12.02 -7.26
C SER A 73 12.90 -13.29 -7.97
N GLU A 74 13.02 -14.42 -7.24
CA GLU A 74 13.48 -15.68 -7.82
C GLU A 74 12.52 -16.22 -8.90
N GLY A 75 11.21 -16.22 -8.62
CA GLY A 75 10.22 -16.62 -9.62
C GLY A 75 10.13 -15.65 -10.80
N ALA A 76 10.41 -14.36 -10.59
CA ALA A 76 10.51 -13.39 -11.68
C ALA A 76 11.74 -13.64 -12.54
N ASP A 77 12.92 -13.83 -11.95
CA ASP A 77 14.16 -14.13 -12.68
C ASP A 77 13.96 -15.37 -13.56
N TRP A 78 13.38 -16.44 -13.01
CA TRP A 78 12.98 -17.62 -13.79
C TRP A 78 12.03 -17.27 -14.95
N ALA A 79 10.97 -16.50 -14.68
CA ALA A 79 9.96 -16.17 -15.69
C ALA A 79 10.48 -15.27 -16.82
N PHE A 80 11.44 -14.38 -16.54
CA PHE A 80 12.00 -13.43 -17.50
C PHE A 80 13.24 -13.97 -18.23
N GLU A 81 14.05 -14.81 -17.59
CA GLU A 81 15.34 -15.24 -18.12
C GLU A 81 15.34 -16.67 -18.66
N GLU A 82 14.47 -17.55 -18.13
CA GLU A 82 14.55 -19.00 -18.39
C GLU A 82 13.29 -19.58 -19.03
N ALA A 83 12.11 -19.11 -18.64
CA ALA A 83 10.83 -19.72 -18.99
C ALA A 83 10.34 -19.38 -20.41
N SER A 84 9.62 -20.32 -21.02
CA SER A 84 8.80 -20.14 -22.21
C SER A 84 7.30 -20.21 -21.88
N PRO A 85 6.42 -19.60 -22.69
CA PRO A 85 4.97 -19.69 -22.47
C PRO A 85 4.49 -21.15 -22.39
N GLY A 86 3.85 -21.50 -21.28
CA GLY A 86 3.40 -22.85 -20.93
C GLY A 86 4.28 -23.57 -19.91
N ASP A 87 5.48 -23.06 -19.63
CA ASP A 87 6.38 -23.66 -18.63
C ASP A 87 5.84 -23.41 -17.21
N VAL A 88 6.06 -24.39 -16.33
CA VAL A 88 5.76 -24.31 -14.90
C VAL A 88 7.07 -24.29 -14.13
N SER A 89 7.17 -23.41 -13.15
CA SER A 89 8.37 -23.23 -12.34
C SER A 89 8.50 -24.31 -11.27
N PRO A 90 9.72 -24.54 -10.78
CA PRO A 90 9.92 -25.16 -9.46
C PRO A 90 9.13 -24.42 -8.38
N VAL A 91 9.00 -25.04 -7.22
CA VAL A 91 8.41 -24.37 -6.05
C VAL A 91 9.44 -23.47 -5.40
N PHE A 92 9.11 -22.18 -5.33
CA PHE A 92 9.91 -21.16 -4.67
C PHE A 92 9.37 -20.86 -3.27
N GLU A 93 10.23 -20.30 -2.42
CA GLU A 93 9.88 -19.92 -1.05
C GLU A 93 10.05 -18.43 -0.80
N THR A 94 9.14 -17.86 -0.02
CA THR A 94 9.27 -16.55 0.59
C THR A 94 9.12 -16.68 2.10
N SER A 95 9.43 -15.61 2.84
CA SER A 95 9.20 -15.57 4.30
C SER A 95 7.72 -15.80 4.73
N THR A 96 6.79 -15.79 3.77
CA THR A 96 5.35 -15.84 4.02
C THR A 96 4.63 -17.00 3.33
N ALA A 97 5.24 -17.63 2.30
CA ALA A 97 4.59 -18.69 1.52
C ALA A 97 5.55 -19.45 0.60
N PHE A 98 5.15 -20.67 0.23
CA PHE A 98 5.64 -21.36 -0.96
C PHE A 98 4.75 -21.03 -2.17
N TYR A 99 5.34 -20.94 -3.36
CA TYR A 99 4.62 -20.62 -4.59
C TYR A 99 5.28 -21.24 -5.82
N SER A 100 4.49 -21.54 -6.84
CA SER A 100 4.96 -21.91 -8.19
C SER A 100 4.25 -21.01 -9.22
N LEU A 101 4.89 -20.79 -10.36
CA LEU A 101 4.44 -19.94 -11.45
C LEU A 101 4.28 -20.74 -12.73
N GLU A 102 3.25 -20.44 -13.51
CA GLU A 102 3.13 -20.85 -14.91
C GLU A 102 3.24 -19.60 -15.77
N LEU A 103 4.21 -19.56 -16.70
CA LEU A 103 4.35 -18.45 -17.62
C LEU A 103 3.27 -18.54 -18.70
N ILE A 104 2.30 -17.62 -18.71
CA ILE A 104 1.24 -17.59 -19.72
C ILE A 104 1.72 -16.86 -20.98
N SER A 105 2.34 -15.70 -20.79
CA SER A 105 2.87 -14.88 -21.88
C SER A 105 3.91 -13.89 -21.35
N SER A 106 4.86 -13.52 -22.20
CA SER A 106 5.83 -12.44 -21.92
C SER A 106 5.62 -11.27 -22.88
N GLU A 107 5.74 -10.05 -22.36
CA GLU A 107 5.66 -8.79 -23.11
C GLU A 107 6.95 -8.00 -22.88
N PRO A 108 7.76 -7.74 -23.93
CA PRO A 108 8.98 -6.97 -23.79
C PRO A 108 8.69 -5.50 -23.49
N GLU A 109 9.69 -4.80 -22.96
CA GLU A 109 9.67 -3.36 -22.76
C GLU A 109 9.29 -2.65 -24.06
N GLY A 110 8.44 -1.63 -23.95
CA GLY A 110 7.87 -1.07 -25.15
C GLY A 110 7.07 0.19 -24.93
N ILE A 111 6.71 0.82 -26.05
CA ILE A 111 5.82 1.97 -26.00
C ILE A 111 4.40 1.41 -25.87
N LEU A 112 3.73 1.79 -24.78
CA LEU A 112 2.31 1.54 -24.59
C LEU A 112 1.53 1.95 -25.85
N PRO A 113 0.87 1.00 -26.55
CA PRO A 113 0.01 1.34 -27.67
C PRO A 113 -1.04 2.38 -27.26
N ILE A 114 -1.28 3.36 -28.13
CA ILE A 114 -2.21 4.45 -27.82
C ILE A 114 -3.62 3.94 -27.50
N GLU A 115 -4.05 2.81 -28.11
CA GLU A 115 -5.36 2.22 -27.85
C GLU A 115 -5.51 1.74 -26.40
N ASP A 116 -4.46 1.18 -25.81
CA ASP A 116 -4.46 0.73 -24.42
C ASP A 116 -4.23 1.91 -23.45
N ALA A 117 -3.48 2.93 -23.88
CA ALA A 117 -3.31 4.18 -23.13
C ALA A 117 -4.58 5.02 -23.07
N LYS A 118 -5.46 4.88 -24.07
CA LYS A 118 -6.53 5.83 -24.37
C LYS A 118 -7.43 6.08 -23.17
N ALA A 119 -7.87 5.02 -22.49
CA ALA A 119 -8.75 5.14 -21.33
C ALA A 119 -8.10 5.92 -20.17
N ALA A 120 -6.79 5.69 -19.92
CA ALA A 120 -6.05 6.41 -18.89
C ALA A 120 -5.87 7.90 -19.27
N ILE A 121 -5.47 8.17 -20.52
CA ILE A 121 -5.31 9.54 -21.03
C ILE A 121 -6.64 10.30 -20.99
N GLU A 122 -7.72 9.69 -21.47
CA GLU A 122 -9.06 10.29 -21.43
C GLU A 122 -9.49 10.61 -19.99
N SER A 123 -9.24 9.71 -19.04
CA SER A 123 -9.52 9.94 -17.62
C SER A 123 -8.75 11.16 -17.07
N THR A 124 -7.45 11.26 -17.37
CA THR A 124 -6.62 12.41 -16.98
C THR A 124 -7.11 13.71 -17.60
N LEU A 125 -7.35 13.73 -18.91
CA LEU A 125 -7.82 14.93 -19.60
C LEU A 125 -9.21 15.37 -19.14
N LEU A 126 -10.11 14.42 -18.88
CA LEU A 126 -11.43 14.71 -18.32
C LEU A 126 -11.32 15.28 -16.90
N PHE A 127 -10.41 14.77 -16.08
CA PHE A 127 -10.14 15.32 -14.76
C PHE A 127 -9.60 16.76 -14.83
N ASP A 128 -8.63 17.01 -15.71
CA ASP A 128 -8.07 18.35 -15.92
C ASP A 128 -9.13 19.33 -16.44
N ALA A 129 -9.96 18.91 -17.39
CA ALA A 129 -11.08 19.70 -17.89
C ALA A 129 -12.09 20.04 -16.78
N LYS A 130 -12.42 19.07 -15.91
CA LYS A 130 -13.29 19.31 -14.75
C LYS A 130 -12.67 20.30 -13.76
N MET A 131 -11.36 20.21 -13.52
CA MET A 131 -10.67 21.11 -12.60
C MET A 131 -10.63 22.55 -13.13
N ASN A 132 -10.39 22.70 -14.44
CA ASN A 132 -10.43 23.99 -15.12
C ASN A 132 -11.84 24.60 -15.05
N GLN A 133 -12.89 23.82 -15.33
CA GLN A 133 -14.27 24.29 -15.23
C GLN A 133 -14.61 24.69 -13.79
N ALA A 134 -14.29 23.84 -12.81
CA ALA A 134 -14.51 24.14 -11.39
C ALA A 134 -13.79 25.42 -10.94
N GLN A 135 -12.61 25.72 -11.50
CA GLN A 135 -11.91 26.96 -11.23
C GLN A 135 -12.64 28.18 -11.81
N MET A 136 -13.19 28.07 -13.01
CA MET A 136 -14.00 29.14 -13.62
C MET A 136 -15.28 29.40 -12.82
N ASP A 137 -16.00 28.34 -12.45
CA ASP A 137 -17.24 28.43 -11.66
C ASP A 137 -16.95 29.06 -10.27
N ALA A 138 -15.83 28.67 -9.65
CA ALA A 138 -15.39 29.26 -8.38
C ALA A 138 -15.01 30.74 -8.52
N GLN A 139 -14.40 31.15 -9.63
CA GLN A 139 -14.09 32.56 -9.90
C GLN A 139 -15.36 33.39 -10.07
N GLU A 140 -16.35 32.87 -10.78
CA GLU A 140 -17.67 33.51 -10.93
C GLU A 140 -18.38 33.62 -9.58
N LEU A 141 -18.37 32.55 -8.78
CA LEU A 141 -18.92 32.54 -7.42
C LEU A 141 -18.30 33.64 -6.55
N VAL A 142 -16.97 33.73 -6.52
CA VAL A 142 -16.24 34.77 -5.77
C VAL A 142 -16.59 36.17 -6.28
N ALA A 143 -16.74 36.36 -7.60
CA ALA A 143 -17.12 37.65 -8.17
C ALA A 143 -18.53 38.08 -7.74
N LEU A 144 -19.50 37.16 -7.73
CA LEU A 144 -20.87 37.42 -7.24
C LEU A 144 -20.89 37.78 -5.76
N VAL A 145 -20.10 37.09 -4.94
CA VAL A 145 -19.96 37.38 -3.50
C VAL A 145 -19.35 38.76 -3.28
N ARG A 146 -18.28 39.11 -4.00
CA ARG A 146 -17.69 40.46 -3.97
C ARG A 146 -18.65 41.54 -4.44
N GLY A 147 -19.57 41.20 -5.35
CA GLY A 147 -20.67 42.06 -5.78
C GLY A 147 -21.76 42.29 -4.72
N GLY A 148 -21.65 41.66 -3.54
CA GLY A 148 -22.57 41.82 -2.41
C GLY A 148 -23.56 40.66 -2.23
N SER A 149 -23.45 39.58 -3.00
CA SER A 149 -24.28 38.38 -2.80
C SER A 149 -23.80 37.58 -1.59
N VAL A 150 -24.71 36.97 -0.84
CA VAL A 150 -24.38 35.96 0.17
C VAL A 150 -23.90 34.69 -0.54
N LEU A 151 -22.87 34.01 -0.02
CA LEU A 151 -22.26 32.82 -0.64
C LEU A 151 -23.30 31.76 -1.02
N SER A 152 -24.23 31.44 -0.12
CA SER A 152 -25.28 30.45 -0.36
C SER A 152 -26.20 30.80 -1.53
N ASN A 153 -26.56 32.07 -1.68
CA ASN A 153 -27.39 32.53 -2.80
C ASN A 153 -26.61 32.54 -4.11
N ALA A 154 -25.35 32.98 -4.08
CA ALA A 154 -24.49 32.97 -5.26
C ALA A 154 -24.21 31.53 -5.75
N ALA A 155 -23.96 30.60 -4.83
CA ALA A 155 -23.80 29.18 -5.13
C ALA A 155 -25.08 28.57 -5.72
N ALA A 156 -26.25 28.86 -5.13
CA ALA A 156 -27.53 28.38 -5.67
C ALA A 156 -27.83 28.91 -7.08
N ASN A 157 -27.47 30.15 -7.39
CA ASN A 157 -27.62 30.73 -8.74
C ASN A 157 -26.74 30.02 -9.78
N LEU A 158 -25.58 29.50 -9.36
CA LEU A 158 -24.66 28.73 -10.20
C LEU A 158 -24.90 27.21 -10.12
N GLU A 159 -25.98 26.78 -9.47
CA GLU A 159 -26.30 25.36 -9.24
C GLU A 159 -25.19 24.59 -8.51
N LEU A 160 -24.44 25.28 -7.64
CA LEU A 160 -23.36 24.71 -6.84
C LEU A 160 -23.84 24.30 -5.44
N ASP A 161 -23.38 23.14 -4.99
CA ASP A 161 -23.65 22.62 -3.65
C ASP A 161 -22.81 23.33 -2.57
N VAL A 162 -23.47 23.85 -1.53
CA VAL A 162 -22.81 24.37 -0.33
C VAL A 162 -22.79 23.29 0.75
N ARG A 163 -21.61 22.98 1.29
CA ARG A 163 -21.43 21.97 2.35
C ARG A 163 -20.83 22.58 3.60
N MET A 164 -21.30 22.13 4.76
CA MET A 164 -20.78 22.52 6.07
C MET A 164 -19.85 21.44 6.62
N SER A 165 -18.64 21.82 7.04
CA SER A 165 -17.62 20.91 7.58
C SER A 165 -17.84 20.51 9.04
N GLY A 166 -18.61 21.29 9.80
CA GLY A 166 -18.54 21.28 11.26
C GLY A 166 -17.25 21.93 11.80
N PRO A 167 -17.07 22.03 13.13
CA PRO A 167 -15.84 22.56 13.73
C PRO A 167 -14.66 21.60 13.55
N PHE A 168 -13.49 22.12 13.21
CA PHE A 168 -12.27 21.33 13.05
C PHE A 168 -11.03 22.11 13.48
N SER A 169 -9.97 21.39 13.87
CA SER A 169 -8.63 21.91 14.13
C SER A 169 -7.75 21.83 12.87
N ARG A 170 -6.62 22.56 12.85
CA ARG A 170 -5.66 22.52 11.72
C ARG A 170 -5.11 21.13 11.40
N SER A 171 -5.13 20.24 12.40
CA SER A 171 -4.60 18.89 12.30
C SER A 171 -5.67 17.83 12.05
N ASP A 172 -6.94 18.19 12.00
CA ASP A 172 -8.01 17.20 11.82
C ASP A 172 -8.17 16.83 10.35
N PHE A 173 -8.77 15.65 10.12
CA PHE A 173 -9.29 15.31 8.81
C PHE A 173 -10.71 15.86 8.68
N VAL A 174 -10.96 16.63 7.63
CA VAL A 174 -12.27 17.22 7.37
C VAL A 174 -12.93 16.50 6.21
N ALA A 175 -14.10 15.89 6.45
CA ALA A 175 -14.82 15.16 5.41
C ALA A 175 -15.11 16.06 4.20
N GLY A 176 -14.73 15.59 3.01
CA GLY A 176 -14.90 16.32 1.75
C GLY A 176 -13.85 17.40 1.47
N ILE A 177 -13.02 17.82 2.44
CA ILE A 177 -11.94 18.80 2.25
C ILE A 177 -10.55 18.14 2.35
N GLY A 178 -10.40 17.17 3.27
CA GLY A 178 -9.15 16.47 3.54
C GLY A 178 -8.39 17.03 4.74
N ARG A 179 -7.07 16.88 4.74
CA ARG A 179 -6.17 17.23 5.84
C ARG A 179 -4.93 17.93 5.30
N GLN A 180 -4.40 18.91 6.03
CA GLN A 180 -3.09 19.55 5.76
C GLN A 180 -2.91 20.01 4.29
N ASN A 181 -3.93 20.67 3.73
CA ASN A 181 -3.89 21.19 2.36
C ASN A 181 -4.20 22.70 2.31
N ALA A 182 -4.17 23.27 1.10
CA ALA A 182 -4.40 24.69 0.88
C ALA A 182 -5.78 25.17 1.37
N ALA A 183 -6.83 24.34 1.23
CA ALA A 183 -8.18 24.65 1.69
C ALA A 183 -8.26 24.79 3.22
N ILE A 184 -7.65 23.83 3.95
CA ILE A 184 -7.51 23.93 5.42
C ILE A 184 -6.72 25.19 5.80
N GLY A 185 -5.62 25.47 5.09
CA GLY A 185 -4.82 26.68 5.32
C GLY A 185 -5.62 27.97 5.13
N ALA A 186 -6.38 28.07 4.05
CA ALA A 186 -7.23 29.21 3.75
C ALA A 186 -8.29 29.43 4.83
N ALA A 187 -9.00 28.38 5.26
CA ALA A 187 -10.02 28.48 6.31
C ALA A 187 -9.48 29.11 7.61
N PHE A 188 -8.24 28.80 7.99
CA PHE A 188 -7.60 29.38 9.19
C PHE A 188 -6.95 30.74 8.98
N GLY A 189 -6.75 31.16 7.72
CA GLY A 189 -6.24 32.48 7.36
C GLY A 189 -7.32 33.56 7.32
N LEU A 190 -8.58 33.18 7.18
CA LEU A 190 -9.73 34.07 7.03
C LEU A 190 -10.26 34.59 8.38
N GLY A 191 -10.86 35.77 8.33
CA GLY A 191 -11.67 36.35 9.39
C GLY A 191 -13.07 35.75 9.48
N LEU A 192 -13.76 36.02 10.59
CA LEU A 192 -15.16 35.58 10.77
C LEU A 192 -16.07 36.25 9.75
N GLY A 193 -16.87 35.47 9.04
CA GLY A 193 -17.76 35.91 7.95
C GLY A 193 -17.04 36.25 6.65
N GLU A 194 -15.72 36.07 6.59
CA GLU A 194 -14.95 36.30 5.38
C GLU A 194 -15.05 35.09 4.44
N VAL A 195 -15.19 35.38 3.15
CA VAL A 195 -15.16 34.39 2.07
C VAL A 195 -13.79 34.41 1.40
N SER A 196 -13.23 33.24 1.15
CA SER A 196 -11.92 33.08 0.54
C SER A 196 -11.90 33.47 -0.94
N GLU A 197 -10.70 33.72 -1.45
CA GLU A 197 -10.42 33.57 -2.87
C GLU A 197 -10.62 32.12 -3.34
N VAL A 198 -10.47 31.86 -4.63
CA VAL A 198 -10.49 30.51 -5.18
C VAL A 198 -9.27 29.73 -4.67
N VAL A 199 -9.52 28.60 -4.01
CA VAL A 199 -8.48 27.74 -3.41
C VAL A 199 -8.42 26.40 -4.13
N PRO A 200 -7.52 26.24 -5.12
CA PRO A 200 -7.33 24.96 -5.78
C PRO A 200 -6.56 23.98 -4.87
N THR A 201 -6.91 22.71 -4.98
CA THR A 201 -6.19 21.57 -4.41
C THR A 201 -5.97 20.53 -5.52
N PRO A 202 -5.10 19.52 -5.34
CA PRO A 202 -4.85 18.52 -6.37
C PRO A 202 -6.10 17.77 -6.87
N ALA A 203 -7.16 17.72 -6.04
CA ALA A 203 -8.36 16.95 -6.35
C ALA A 203 -9.62 17.80 -6.58
N ASN A 204 -9.67 19.04 -6.09
CA ASN A 204 -10.88 19.87 -6.03
C ASN A 204 -10.54 21.37 -5.97
N VAL A 205 -11.51 22.23 -6.30
CA VAL A 205 -11.44 23.68 -6.08
C VAL A 205 -12.44 24.09 -4.99
N TYR A 206 -12.03 24.96 -4.07
CA TYR A 206 -12.87 25.41 -2.97
C TYR A 206 -13.01 26.93 -2.94
N VAL A 207 -14.17 27.37 -2.44
CA VAL A 207 -14.44 28.72 -1.94
C VAL A 207 -15.02 28.53 -0.54
N ILE A 208 -14.42 29.17 0.46
CA ILE A 208 -14.66 28.86 1.87
C ILE A 208 -15.15 30.11 2.59
N GLU A 209 -16.23 30.00 3.35
CA GLU A 209 -16.68 31.03 4.29
C GLU A 209 -16.47 30.57 5.73
N VAL A 210 -15.89 31.43 6.58
CA VAL A 210 -15.73 31.12 8.00
C VAL A 210 -16.97 31.53 8.77
N LEU A 211 -17.80 30.55 9.13
CA LEU A 211 -19.04 30.79 9.88
C LEU A 211 -18.80 31.00 11.38
N THR A 212 -17.84 30.27 11.95
CA THR A 212 -17.50 30.35 13.38
C THR A 212 -16.01 30.22 13.57
N ARG A 213 -15.49 30.84 14.62
CA ARG A 213 -14.08 30.75 15.01
C ARG A 213 -13.97 30.66 16.52
N THR A 214 -13.30 29.61 16.98
CA THR A 214 -12.95 29.42 18.39
C THR A 214 -11.45 29.50 18.50
N ASP A 215 -10.95 30.49 19.24
CA ASP A 215 -9.52 30.65 19.45
C ASP A 215 -9.00 29.57 20.40
N ALA A 216 -7.73 29.21 20.21
CA ALA A 216 -7.07 28.23 21.06
C ALA A 216 -6.93 28.79 22.49
N ASP A 217 -7.36 28.02 23.48
CA ASP A 217 -7.17 28.37 24.88
C ASP A 217 -5.71 28.12 25.28
N SER A 218 -4.91 29.18 25.19
CA SER A 218 -3.49 29.16 25.54
C SER A 218 -3.28 28.84 27.03
N THR A 219 -4.23 29.20 27.90
CA THR A 219 -4.09 28.93 29.35
C THR A 219 -4.32 27.45 29.63
N ALA A 220 -5.36 26.85 29.04
CA ALA A 220 -5.61 25.42 29.13
C ALA A 220 -4.45 24.60 28.54
N TRP A 221 -3.86 25.06 27.43
CA TRP A 221 -2.68 24.43 26.84
C TRP A 221 -1.45 24.50 27.76
N LEU A 222 -1.18 25.67 28.35
CA LEU A 222 -0.06 25.85 29.28
C LEU A 222 -0.17 24.93 30.51
N ALA A 223 -1.38 24.70 31.00
CA ALA A 223 -1.64 23.77 32.11
C ALA A 223 -1.27 22.31 31.77
N GLN A 224 -1.28 21.95 30.49
CA GLN A 224 -0.98 20.60 29.99
C GLN A 224 0.49 20.42 29.57
N LEU A 225 1.34 21.45 29.66
CA LEU A 225 2.72 21.41 29.14
C LEU A 225 3.55 20.24 29.68
N THR A 226 3.38 19.91 30.96
CA THR A 226 4.12 18.81 31.60
C THR A 226 3.73 17.46 31.00
N GLU A 227 2.44 17.22 30.82
CA GLU A 227 1.91 15.99 30.22
C GLU A 227 2.31 15.87 28.75
N GLN A 228 2.15 16.95 27.98
CA GLN A 228 2.54 16.99 26.57
C GLN A 228 4.05 16.75 26.40
N ARG A 229 4.88 17.33 27.27
CA ARG A 229 6.33 17.09 27.28
C ARG A 229 6.64 15.63 27.61
N GLN A 230 6.00 15.06 28.63
CA GLN A 230 6.24 13.68 29.03
C GLN A 230 5.84 12.69 27.93
N SER A 231 4.70 12.92 27.27
CA SER A 231 4.25 12.15 26.10
C SER A 231 5.27 12.25 24.95
N ALA A 232 5.71 13.46 24.60
CA ALA A 232 6.70 13.67 23.54
C ALA A 232 8.06 13.00 23.86
N ILE A 233 8.52 13.07 25.12
CA ILE A 233 9.74 12.39 25.58
C ILE A 233 9.58 10.87 25.44
N SER A 234 8.46 10.32 25.89
CA SER A 234 8.19 8.88 25.83
C SER A 234 8.25 8.36 24.38
N ILE A 235 7.59 9.06 23.45
CA ILE A 235 7.61 8.73 22.02
C ILE A 235 9.05 8.72 21.47
N ARG A 236 9.84 9.75 21.80
CA ARG A 236 11.24 9.82 21.34
C ARG A 236 12.14 8.76 21.98
N GLN A 237 11.93 8.43 23.24
CA GLN A 237 12.68 7.37 23.92
C GLN A 237 12.41 6.01 23.28
N GLN A 238 11.13 5.71 22.98
CA GLN A 238 10.75 4.47 22.30
C GLN A 238 11.35 4.39 20.89
N ALA A 239 11.27 5.48 20.11
CA ALA A 239 11.89 5.55 18.79
C ALA A 239 13.41 5.31 18.86
N ARG A 240 14.10 5.99 19.78
CA ARG A 240 15.55 5.84 19.96
C ARG A 240 15.95 4.44 20.41
N LEU A 241 15.15 3.81 21.27
CA LEU A 241 15.39 2.44 21.71
C LEU A 241 15.26 1.47 20.53
N GLY A 242 14.23 1.64 19.69
CA GLY A 242 14.06 0.86 18.46
C GLY A 242 15.26 1.00 17.52
N GLU A 243 15.65 2.24 17.19
CA GLU A 243 16.84 2.51 16.37
C GLU A 243 18.11 1.88 16.93
N TRP A 244 18.30 1.94 18.25
CA TRP A 244 19.47 1.35 18.91
C TRP A 244 19.46 -0.17 18.86
N ILE A 245 18.32 -0.82 19.07
CA ILE A 245 18.17 -2.28 18.96
C ILE A 245 18.44 -2.73 17.53
N GLU A 246 17.91 -2.04 16.53
CA GLU A 246 18.16 -2.36 15.12
C GLU A 246 19.65 -2.22 14.77
N ALA A 247 20.31 -1.15 15.24
CA ALA A 247 21.75 -0.98 15.06
C ALA A 247 22.58 -2.08 15.76
N LEU A 248 22.17 -2.52 16.95
CA LEU A 248 22.81 -3.64 17.65
C LEU A 248 22.60 -4.97 16.90
N ARG A 249 21.40 -5.23 16.40
CA ARG A 249 21.12 -6.42 15.58
C ARG A 249 21.98 -6.44 14.32
N ALA A 250 22.07 -5.31 13.61
CA ALA A 250 22.85 -5.19 12.39
C ALA A 250 24.37 -5.37 12.60
N SER A 251 24.88 -5.11 13.81
CA SER A 251 26.32 -5.21 14.12
C SER A 251 26.73 -6.48 14.85
N ALA A 252 25.78 -7.28 15.33
CA ALA A 252 26.05 -8.52 16.04
C ALA A 252 26.23 -9.71 15.07
N ASP A 253 27.17 -10.62 15.36
CA ASP A 253 27.24 -11.95 14.73
C ASP A 253 26.09 -12.81 15.29
N ILE A 254 24.90 -12.69 14.69
CA ILE A 254 23.72 -13.45 15.07
C ILE A 254 23.67 -14.70 14.20
N ARG A 255 24.04 -15.84 14.79
CA ARG A 255 23.86 -17.16 14.18
C ARG A 255 22.55 -17.75 14.66
N ASP A 256 21.54 -17.71 13.80
CA ASP A 256 20.29 -18.39 14.05
C ASP A 256 20.51 -19.90 13.96
N ARG A 257 20.25 -20.62 15.06
CA ARG A 257 20.34 -22.10 15.15
C ARG A 257 19.02 -22.71 15.60
N ARG A 258 17.92 -22.01 15.35
CA ARG A 258 16.59 -22.51 15.76
C ARG A 258 16.26 -23.84 15.10
N ASP A 259 16.71 -24.05 13.88
CA ASP A 259 16.71 -25.34 13.16
C ASP A 259 17.37 -26.49 13.95
N VAL A 260 18.51 -26.24 14.61
CA VAL A 260 19.24 -27.25 15.38
C VAL A 260 18.61 -27.48 16.77
N VAL A 261 18.10 -26.42 17.40
CA VAL A 261 17.55 -26.48 18.78
C VAL A 261 16.12 -26.99 18.81
N LEU A 262 15.33 -26.67 17.78
CA LEU A 262 13.94 -27.09 17.65
C LEU A 262 13.80 -28.37 16.82
N ALA A 263 14.91 -28.95 16.34
CA ALA A 263 14.90 -30.27 15.74
C ALA A 263 14.32 -31.29 16.76
N PRO A 264 13.38 -32.15 16.34
CA PRO A 264 12.80 -33.16 17.21
C PRO A 264 13.91 -34.08 17.75
N VAL A 265 14.00 -34.17 19.08
CA VAL A 265 14.91 -35.10 19.74
C VAL A 265 14.32 -36.49 19.58
N ASP A 266 15.04 -37.38 18.92
CA ASP A 266 14.71 -38.79 18.84
C ASP A 266 14.84 -39.42 20.24
N GLU A 267 13.73 -39.55 20.98
CA GLU A 267 13.70 -40.15 22.33
C GLU A 267 14.12 -41.64 22.32
N ASP A 268 14.19 -42.29 21.16
CA ASP A 268 14.64 -43.68 20.98
C ASP A 268 16.15 -43.79 20.64
N ALA A 269 16.87 -42.67 20.48
CA ALA A 269 18.30 -42.68 20.22
C ALA A 269 19.09 -43.06 21.49
N ILE A 270 19.44 -44.34 21.60
CA ILE A 270 20.28 -44.90 22.67
C ILE A 270 21.58 -44.07 22.77
N PRO A 271 21.94 -43.55 23.96
CA PRO A 271 23.17 -42.77 24.12
C PRO A 271 24.36 -43.66 23.79
N GLN A 272 25.05 -43.39 22.68
CA GLN A 272 26.35 -43.99 22.42
C GLN A 272 27.33 -43.45 23.45
N MET A 273 27.64 -44.29 24.45
CA MET A 273 28.78 -44.04 25.32
C MET A 273 30.04 -44.02 24.46
N PRO A 274 30.92 -43.02 24.62
CA PRO A 274 32.15 -42.95 23.86
C PRO A 274 33.05 -44.11 24.30
N MET A 275 33.24 -45.09 23.43
CA MET A 275 34.29 -46.10 23.55
C MET A 275 35.61 -45.45 23.15
N LEU A 276 36.35 -44.94 24.14
CA LEU A 276 37.76 -44.59 24.00
C LEU A 276 38.57 -45.51 24.94
N PHE A 277 39.36 -46.39 24.33
CA PHE A 277 40.61 -46.93 24.87
C PHE A 277 41.76 -46.06 24.34
#